data_AF-A0AAJ2TK02-F1
#
_entry.id   AF-A0AAJ2TK02-F1
#
_cell.length_a   1.000
_cell.length_b   1.000
_cell.length_c   1.000
_cell.angle_alpha   90.00
_cell.angle_beta   90.00
_cell.angle_gamma   90.00
#
_symmetry.space_group_name_H-M   'P 1'
#
loop_
_entity.id
_entity.type
_entity.pdbx_description
1 polymer ?
#
loop_
_entity_poly.entity_id
_entity_poly.type
_entity_poly.pdbx_seq_one_letter_code
_entity_poly.pdbx_strand_id
1 'polypeptide(L)'
;MARIPAYKELINTRLANTYGGWIYCEGCNKTIGYLCYVTYDLFRFDYRCKCGNCGSVHLVFERQSTEQTSSEQSLITIKNRLCCPEDKSPLATILEKNLASYKYEISCKTCNTKYQVE
;
A
#
# COMPACT_ATOMS: atom_id res chain seq x y z
N MET A 1 11.27 14.00 -12.06
CA MET A 1 10.57 13.20 -13.10
C MET A 1 9.30 12.65 -12.50
N ALA A 2 8.14 12.96 -13.10
CA ALA A 2 6.85 12.39 -12.68
C ALA A 2 6.83 10.90 -13.05
N ARG A 3 6.53 10.02 -12.09
CA ARG A 3 6.46 8.57 -12.34
C ARG A 3 5.22 8.30 -13.17
N ILE A 4 5.35 7.47 -14.21
CA ILE A 4 4.22 7.08 -15.06
C ILE A 4 3.47 5.96 -14.32
N PRO A 5 2.23 6.19 -13.90
CA PRO A 5 1.39 5.14 -13.33
C PRO A 5 0.99 4.21 -14.48
N ALA A 6 1.34 2.93 -14.37
CA ALA A 6 0.97 1.92 -15.35
C ALA A 6 -0.47 1.44 -15.14
N TYR A 7 -0.83 1.18 -13.88
CA TYR A 7 -2.14 0.65 -13.51
C TYR A 7 -2.66 1.31 -12.23
N LYS A 8 -3.95 1.64 -12.23
CA LYS A 8 -4.65 2.15 -11.05
C LYS A 8 -6.07 1.62 -11.03
N GLU A 9 -6.39 0.89 -9.97
CA GLU A 9 -7.73 0.37 -9.69
C GLU A 9 -8.04 0.57 -8.20
N LEU A 10 -9.22 1.09 -7.93
CA LEU A 10 -9.73 1.34 -6.59
C LEU A 10 -11.17 0.81 -6.55
N ILE A 11 -11.42 -0.17 -5.69
CA ILE A 11 -12.74 -0.79 -5.53
C ILE A 11 -13.21 -0.49 -4.12
N ASN A 12 -14.33 0.21 -3.97
CA ASN A 12 -14.94 0.57 -2.69
C ASN A 12 -13.97 1.30 -1.73
N THR A 13 -13.00 2.01 -2.29
CA THR A 13 -11.93 2.72 -1.58
C THR A 13 -11.69 4.06 -2.23
N ARG A 14 -11.46 5.08 -1.40
CA ARG A 14 -11.12 6.43 -1.83
C ARG A 14 -9.72 6.79 -1.34
N LEU A 15 -8.91 7.36 -2.24
CA LEU A 15 -7.62 7.95 -1.90
C LEU A 15 -7.74 9.48 -1.84
N ALA A 16 -7.03 10.11 -0.90
CA ALA A 16 -6.96 11.57 -0.78
C ALA A 16 -6.30 12.21 -2.01
N ASN A 17 -5.15 11.67 -2.44
CA ASN A 17 -4.44 12.13 -3.63
C ASN A 17 -4.46 11.04 -4.71
N THR A 18 -4.02 11.41 -5.90
CA THR A 18 -4.08 10.55 -7.09
C THR A 18 -3.36 9.21 -6.93
N TYR A 19 -2.27 9.17 -6.15
CA TYR A 19 -1.37 8.01 -6.03
C TYR A 19 -0.79 7.82 -4.61
N GLY A 20 -1.41 8.44 -3.61
CA GLY A 20 -0.91 8.35 -2.24
C GLY A 20 -1.72 9.22 -1.30
N GLY A 21 -1.26 9.35 -0.07
CA GLY A 21 -1.97 10.04 0.99
C GLY A 21 -2.92 9.11 1.74
N TRP A 22 -3.96 9.68 2.33
CA TRP A 22 -4.93 8.95 3.15
C TRP A 22 -5.81 8.03 2.30
N ILE A 23 -5.99 6.80 2.79
CA ILE A 23 -6.89 5.80 2.24
C ILE A 23 -8.15 5.79 3.10
N TYR A 24 -9.31 5.87 2.46
CA TYR A 24 -10.63 5.86 3.09
C TYR A 24 -11.48 4.72 2.54
N CYS A 25 -12.23 4.07 3.42
CA CYS A 25 -13.24 3.11 2.98
C CYS A 25 -14.47 3.85 2.47
N GLU A 26 -14.97 3.52 1.27
CA GLU A 26 -16.12 4.22 0.68
C GLU A 26 -17.40 4.00 1.49
N GLY A 27 -17.63 2.77 1.99
CA GLY A 27 -18.84 2.42 2.71
C GLY A 27 -19.02 3.09 4.08
N CYS A 28 -17.94 3.54 4.75
CA CYS A 28 -18.05 4.22 6.05
C CYS A 28 -17.30 5.55 6.14
N ASN A 29 -16.63 5.96 5.05
CA ASN A 29 -15.80 7.15 4.93
C ASN A 29 -14.71 7.31 6.02
N LYS A 30 -14.34 6.21 6.69
CA LYS A 30 -13.28 6.19 7.71
C LYS A 30 -11.92 5.96 7.06
N THR A 31 -10.91 6.58 7.63
CA THR A 31 -9.51 6.38 7.23
C THR A 31 -9.03 4.99 7.67
N ILE A 32 -8.55 4.21 6.71
CA ILE A 32 -8.05 2.84 6.90
C ILE A 32 -6.54 2.74 6.75
N GLY A 33 -5.89 3.80 6.26
CA GLY A 33 -4.44 3.84 6.15
C GLY A 33 -3.93 5.10 5.49
N TYR A 34 -2.62 5.14 5.31
CA TYR A 34 -1.89 6.19 4.60
C TYR A 34 -0.84 5.54 3.69
N LEU A 35 -0.71 6.02 2.45
CA LEU A 35 0.21 5.48 1.46
C LEU A 35 1.24 6.55 1.03
N CYS A 36 2.52 6.25 1.15
CA CYS A 36 3.59 7.18 0.76
C CYS A 36 3.89 7.06 -0.74
N TYR A 37 3.40 7.98 -1.56
CA TYR A 37 3.59 7.98 -3.03
C TYR A 37 5.05 7.79 -3.53
N VAL A 38 6.04 8.20 -2.76
CA VAL A 38 7.43 8.33 -3.24
C VAL A 38 8.28 7.08 -3.07
N THR A 39 7.86 6.12 -2.23
CA THR A 39 8.71 5.02 -1.76
C THR A 39 8.33 3.64 -2.32
N TYR A 40 7.19 3.48 -2.99
CA TYR A 40 6.74 2.18 -3.53
C TYR A 40 6.60 2.18 -5.05
N ASP A 41 6.68 1.01 -5.68
CA ASP A 41 6.43 0.78 -7.11
C ASP A 41 5.13 0.01 -7.38
N LEU A 42 4.82 -0.95 -6.53
CA LEU A 42 3.56 -1.69 -6.56
C LEU A 42 2.93 -1.58 -5.19
N PHE A 43 1.64 -1.34 -5.14
CA PHE A 43 0.84 -1.38 -3.93
C PHE A 43 -0.50 -2.03 -4.23
N ARG A 44 -0.71 -3.21 -3.69
CA ARG A 44 -1.98 -3.90 -3.63
C ARG A 44 -2.42 -3.96 -2.17
N PHE A 45 -3.64 -3.58 -1.89
CA PHE A 45 -4.18 -3.56 -0.54
C PHE A 45 -5.63 -3.96 -0.58
N ASP A 46 -5.91 -5.17 -0.11
CA ASP A 46 -7.24 -5.75 -0.05
C ASP A 46 -7.68 -5.72 1.41
N TYR A 47 -8.81 -5.10 1.73
CA TYR A 47 -9.25 -4.97 3.12
C TYR A 47 -10.73 -5.23 3.28
N ARG A 48 -11.05 -5.73 4.47
CA ARG A 48 -12.41 -5.88 4.97
C ARG A 48 -12.60 -4.90 6.11
N CYS A 49 -13.44 -3.90 5.90
CA CYS A 49 -13.75 -2.91 6.93
C CYS A 49 -14.73 -3.49 7.96
N LYS A 50 -14.66 -3.01 9.20
CA LYS A 50 -15.61 -3.39 10.27
C LYS A 50 -17.06 -3.00 9.97
N CYS A 51 -17.31 -2.11 9.02
CA CYS A 51 -18.66 -1.79 8.55
C CYS A 51 -19.27 -2.88 7.63
N GLY A 52 -18.53 -3.94 7.31
CA GLY A 52 -18.95 -5.01 6.40
C GLY A 52 -18.53 -4.77 4.94
N ASN A 53 -18.05 -3.57 4.60
CA ASN A 53 -17.59 -3.26 3.25
C ASN A 53 -16.19 -3.85 2.97
N CYS A 54 -16.01 -4.41 1.78
CA CYS A 54 -14.73 -4.90 1.30
C CYS A 54 -14.24 -3.97 0.20
N GLY A 55 -12.98 -3.55 0.27
CA GLY A 55 -12.37 -2.73 -0.76
C GLY A 55 -10.97 -3.22 -1.12
N SER A 56 -10.53 -2.80 -2.28
CA SER A 56 -9.21 -3.12 -2.79
C SER A 56 -8.58 -1.93 -3.48
N VAL A 57 -7.28 -1.79 -3.30
CA VAL A 57 -6.45 -0.76 -3.93
C VAL A 57 -5.40 -1.51 -4.71
N HIS A 58 -5.25 -1.19 -6.00
CA HIS A 58 -4.19 -1.74 -6.82
C HIS A 58 -3.55 -0.59 -7.60
N LEU A 59 -2.29 -0.29 -7.26
CA LEU A 59 -1.49 0.75 -7.87
C LEU A 59 -0.19 0.12 -8.35
N VAL A 60 0.09 0.28 -9.64
CA VAL A 60 1.32 -0.20 -10.26
C VAL A 60 1.96 0.97 -11.01
N PHE A 61 3.22 1.24 -10.71
CA PHE A 61 4.04 2.17 -11.45
C PHE A 61 4.87 1.43 -12.49
N GLU A 62 5.01 2.06 -13.64
CA GLU A 62 5.83 1.53 -14.72
C GLU A 62 7.30 1.57 -14.27
N ARG A 63 7.93 0.39 -14.21
CA ARG A 63 9.36 0.24 -13.89
C ARG A 63 10.16 -0.02 -15.14
N GLN A 64 11.38 0.51 -15.18
CA GLN A 64 12.38 0.22 -16.21
C GLN A 64 13.14 -1.10 -15.97
N SER A 65 12.95 -1.78 -14.83
CA SER A 65 13.76 -2.94 -14.43
C SER A 65 12.86 -4.12 -14.05
N THR A 66 13.08 -5.26 -14.71
CA THR A 66 12.22 -6.45 -14.74
C THR A 66 12.42 -7.40 -13.54
N GLU A 67 13.48 -7.21 -12.75
CA GLU A 67 13.87 -8.16 -11.70
C GLU A 67 13.38 -7.67 -10.34
N GLN A 68 12.31 -8.29 -9.83
CA GLN A 68 11.83 -8.11 -8.46
C GLN A 68 12.37 -9.21 -7.58
N THR A 69 13.07 -8.83 -6.52
CA THR A 69 13.44 -9.79 -5.48
C THR A 69 12.24 -9.97 -4.56
N SER A 70 11.61 -11.15 -4.58
CA SER A 70 10.64 -11.52 -3.55
C SER A 70 11.41 -11.86 -2.29
N SER A 71 11.22 -11.09 -1.22
CA SER A 71 11.77 -11.44 0.08
C SER A 71 10.68 -12.07 0.94
N GLU A 72 11.04 -13.12 1.66
CA GLU A 72 10.17 -13.74 2.68
C GLU A 72 10.06 -12.87 3.94
N GLN A 73 10.90 -11.84 4.06
CA GLN A 73 10.84 -10.89 5.16
C GLN A 73 9.62 -10.00 5.03
N SER A 74 8.90 -9.78 6.14
CA SER A 74 7.82 -8.79 6.21
C SER A 74 8.37 -7.38 6.40
N LEU A 75 7.54 -6.37 6.13
CA LEU A 75 7.88 -4.98 6.46
C LEU A 75 8.05 -4.80 7.96
N ILE A 76 8.95 -3.91 8.34
CA ILE A 76 9.13 -3.54 9.75
C ILE A 76 8.20 -2.38 10.11
N THR A 77 7.57 -2.46 11.28
CA THR A 77 6.71 -1.37 11.77
C THR A 77 7.51 -0.44 12.68
N ILE A 78 7.78 0.78 12.21
CA ILE A 78 8.44 1.83 13.00
C ILE A 78 7.44 2.95 13.26
N LYS A 79 7.12 3.23 14.53
CA LYS A 79 6.17 4.29 14.94
C LYS A 79 4.82 4.20 14.18
N ASN A 80 4.27 2.98 14.06
CA ASN A 80 3.00 2.71 13.36
C ASN A 80 3.05 2.97 11.83
N ARG A 81 4.25 2.93 11.23
CA ARG A 81 4.46 3.02 9.79
C ARG A 81 5.17 1.76 9.32
N LEU A 82 4.65 1.13 8.28
CA LEU A 82 5.31 0.06 7.56
C LEU A 82 6.48 0.68 6.80
N CYS A 83 7.68 0.30 7.23
CA CYS A 83 8.93 0.73 6.65
C CYS A 83 9.63 -0.46 5.98
N CYS A 84 10.39 -0.15 4.94
CA CYS A 84 11.27 -1.13 4.32
C CYS A 84 12.34 -1.59 5.34
N PRO A 85 12.62 -2.90 5.51
CA PRO A 85 13.68 -3.38 6.40
C PRO A 85 15.07 -2.91 5.98
N GLU A 86 15.33 -2.89 4.66
CA GLU A 86 16.64 -2.50 4.10
C GLU A 86 16.95 -1.00 4.31
N ASP A 87 16.04 -0.12 3.87
CA ASP A 87 16.29 1.32 3.81
C ASP A 87 15.61 2.11 4.95
N LYS A 88 14.76 1.45 5.76
CA LYS A 88 13.91 2.07 6.81
C LYS A 88 12.94 3.14 6.28
N SER A 89 12.83 3.29 4.96
CA SER A 89 11.92 4.22 4.30
C SER A 89 10.45 3.89 4.59
N PRO A 90 9.62 4.89 4.95
CA PRO A 90 8.21 4.69 5.21
C PRO A 90 7.44 4.44 3.90
N LEU A 91 6.75 3.32 3.82
CA LEU A 91 6.01 2.87 2.65
C LEU A 91 4.50 3.11 2.79
N ALA A 92 3.93 2.62 3.89
CA ALA A 92 2.50 2.77 4.16
C ALA A 92 2.24 2.75 5.68
N THR A 93 1.05 3.13 6.08
CA THR A 93 0.52 2.95 7.44
C THR A 93 -0.86 2.34 7.31
N ILE A 94 -1.12 1.27 8.04
CA ILE A 94 -2.43 0.62 8.07
C ILE A 94 -3.09 0.92 9.42
N LEU A 95 -4.35 1.35 9.40
CA LEU A 95 -5.13 1.66 10.60
C LEU A 95 -6.07 0.50 10.92
N GLU A 96 -5.50 -0.51 11.58
CA GLU A 96 -6.17 -1.76 11.94
C GLU A 96 -7.44 -1.55 12.79
N LYS A 97 -7.52 -0.44 13.53
CA LYS A 97 -8.71 -0.09 14.35
C LYS A 97 -10.03 -0.12 13.57
N ASN A 98 -10.00 0.24 12.27
CA ASN A 98 -11.17 0.34 11.40
C ASN A 98 -11.34 -0.89 10.48
N LEU A 99 -10.37 -1.80 10.49
CA LEU A 99 -10.31 -2.98 9.63
C LEU A 99 -10.65 -4.22 10.44
N ALA A 100 -11.41 -5.13 9.85
CA ALA A 100 -11.67 -6.45 10.40
C ALA A 100 -10.57 -7.44 9.96
N SER A 101 -10.15 -7.34 8.69
CA SER A 101 -9.05 -8.11 8.11
C SER A 101 -8.46 -7.32 6.96
N TYR A 102 -7.19 -7.51 6.66
CA TYR A 102 -6.54 -6.87 5.52
C TYR A 102 -5.38 -7.73 5.02
N LYS A 103 -5.14 -7.63 3.73
CA LYS A 103 -4.01 -8.21 3.01
C LYS A 103 -3.34 -7.09 2.24
N TYR A 104 -2.03 -7.16 2.12
CA TYR A 104 -1.32 -6.16 1.35
C TYR A 104 -0.09 -6.73 0.69
N GLU A 105 0.26 -6.12 -0.43
CA GLU A 105 1.44 -6.40 -1.22
C GLU A 105 2.03 -5.05 -1.60
N ILE A 106 3.27 -4.80 -1.23
CA ILE A 106 3.97 -3.56 -1.56
C ILE A 106 5.37 -3.87 -2.03
N SER A 107 5.77 -3.24 -3.13
CA SER A 107 7.13 -3.32 -3.63
C SER A 107 7.84 -2.02 -3.34
N CYS A 108 8.95 -2.09 -2.60
CA CYS A 108 9.75 -0.91 -2.29
C CYS A 108 10.56 -0.50 -3.53
N LYS A 109 10.57 0.80 -3.83
CA LYS A 109 11.33 1.36 -4.94
C LYS A 109 12.83 1.24 -4.76
N THR A 110 13.31 1.48 -3.54
CA THR A 110 14.73 1.64 -3.27
C THR A 110 15.47 0.31 -3.30
N CYS A 111 14.93 -0.72 -2.65
CA CYS A 111 15.53 -2.06 -2.62
C CYS A 111 14.96 -2.99 -3.70
N ASN A 112 13.92 -2.57 -4.44
CA ASN A 112 13.22 -3.37 -5.44
C ASN A 112 12.62 -4.69 -4.90
N THR A 113 12.48 -4.77 -3.57
CA THR A 113 11.97 -5.95 -2.87
C THR A 113 10.45 -5.90 -2.78
N LYS A 114 9.82 -7.03 -3.07
CA LYS A 114 8.38 -7.25 -2.91
C LYS A 114 8.10 -7.82 -1.52
N TYR A 115 7.19 -7.16 -0.80
CA TYR A 115 6.72 -7.53 0.54
C TYR A 115 5.23 -7.84 0.48
N GLN A 116 4.79 -8.94 1.07
CA GLN A 116 3.38 -9.33 1.11
C GLN A 116 2.98 -9.86 2.48
N VAL A 117 1.73 -9.60 2.87
CA VAL A 117 1.11 -10.11 4.10
C VAL A 117 -0.31 -10.55 3.78
N GLU A 118 -0.64 -11.77 4.22
CA GLU A 118 -1.94 -12.43 4.08
C GLU A 118 -2.77 -12.46 5.36
#